data_AF-A0A1X1KL96-F1
#
_entry.id   AF-A0A1X1KL96-F1
#
_cell.length_a   1.000
_cell.length_b   1.000
_cell.length_c   1.000
_cell.angle_alpha   90.00
_cell.angle_beta   90.00
_cell.angle_gamma   90.00
#
_symmetry.space_group_name_H-M   'P 1'
#
loop_
_entity.id
_entity.type
_entity.pdbx_description
1 polymer ?
#
loop_
_entity_poly.entity_id
_entity_poly.type
_entity_poly.pdbx_seq_one_letter_code
_entity_poly.pdbx_strand_id
1 'polypeptide(L)' 'MKILNIELTSIDKTDLGFEHWVDVTYQVPILKNEYTVKLLLLMECKIEDQEVIEYLVSTWKYRDLVLHSVKMYEMEKNQ' A
#
# COMPACT_ATOMS: atom_id res chain seq x y z
N MET A 1 -0.60 13.41 0.49
CA MET A 1 -1.02 12.15 1.13
C MET A 1 -0.20 11.98 2.38
N LYS A 2 -0.83 11.58 3.49
CA LYS A 2 -0.17 11.22 4.73
C LYS A 2 -0.29 9.71 4.92
N ILE A 3 0.82 9.00 4.88
CA ILE A 3 0.86 7.58 5.24
C ILE A 3 0.91 7.52 6.77
N LEU A 4 0.04 6.70 7.35
CA LEU A 4 -0.13 6.56 8.80
C LEU A 4 0.51 5.26 9.31
N ASN A 5 0.39 4.18 8.54
CA ASN A 5 0.98 2.88 8.87
C ASN A 5 1.37 2.13 7.60
N ILE A 6 2.46 1.38 7.66
CA ILE A 6 2.87 0.41 6.65
C ILE A 6 3.22 -0.88 7.40
N GLU A 7 2.43 -1.93 7.18
CA GLU A 7 2.58 -3.20 7.88
C GLU A 7 2.80 -4.33 6.89
N LEU A 8 3.94 -5.01 7.00
CA LEU A 8 4.20 -6.24 6.28
C LEU A 8 3.40 -7.39 6.91
N THR A 9 2.38 -7.88 6.20
CA THR A 9 1.42 -8.86 6.70
C THR A 9 1.82 -10.30 6.42
N SER A 10 2.37 -10.57 5.23
CA SER A 10 2.92 -11.89 4.89
C SER A 10 4.01 -11.79 3.85
N ILE A 11 4.87 -12.81 3.84
CA ILE A 11 5.81 -13.06 2.76
C ILE A 11 5.61 -14.50 2.30
N ASP A 12 5.18 -14.64 1.06
CA ASP A 12 4.86 -15.94 0.46
C ASP A 12 5.81 -16.22 -0.70
N LYS A 13 6.44 -17.40 -0.71
CA LYS A 13 7.30 -17.83 -1.82
C LYS A 13 6.46 -18.54 -2.87
N THR A 14 6.54 -18.06 -4.11
CA THR A 14 5.86 -18.61 -5.30
C THR A 14 6.87 -18.95 -6.38
N ASP A 15 6.40 -19.55 -7.49
CA ASP A 15 7.24 -19.81 -8.67
C ASP A 15 7.70 -18.52 -9.38
N LEU A 16 7.02 -17.40 -9.14
CA LEU A 16 7.35 -16.09 -9.74
C LEU A 16 8.29 -15.25 -8.86
N GLY A 17 8.57 -15.68 -7.62
CA GLY A 17 9.38 -14.94 -6.65
C GLY A 17 8.74 -14.90 -5.27
N PHE A 18 9.01 -13.83 -4.53
CA PHE A 18 8.48 -13.57 -3.19
C PHE A 18 7.41 -12.49 -3.25
N GLU A 19 6.21 -12.85 -2.83
CA GLU A 19 5.08 -11.94 -2.64
C GLU A 19 5.16 -11.34 -1.24
N HIS A 20 5.36 -10.03 -1.15
CA HIS A 20 5.29 -9.30 0.10
C HIS A 20 3.97 -8.53 0.14
N TRP A 21 3.07 -8.97 1.01
CA TRP A 21 1.76 -8.38 1.18
C TRP A 21 1.83 -7.31 2.27
N VAL A 22 1.52 -6.06 1.90
CA VAL A 22 1.71 -4.91 2.76
C VAL A 22 0.38 -4.17 2.92
N ASP A 23 -0.06 -4.01 4.16
CA ASP A 23 -1.21 -3.17 4.47
C ASP A 23 -0.73 -1.73 4.69
N VAL A 24 -1.31 -0.79 3.94
CA VAL A 24 -0.96 0.62 4.00
C VAL A 24 -2.17 1.42 4.41
N THR A 25 -2.09 2.01 5.60
CA THR A 25 -3.10 2.94 6.09
C THR A 25 -2.67 4.35 5.76
N TYR A 26 -3.54 5.10 5.08
CA TYR A 26 -3.26 6.47 4.66
C TYR A 26 -4.48 7.37 4.79
N GLN A 27 -4.19 8.67 4.80
CA GLN A 27 -5.17 9.74 4.72
C GLN A 27 -4.76 10.75 3.65
N VAL A 28 -5.72 11.27 2.90
CA VAL A 28 -5.52 12.41 1.99
C VAL A 28 -6.54 13.50 2.31
N PRO A 29 -6.20 14.79 2.11
CA PRO A 29 -7.08 15.90 2.49
C PRO A 29 -8.47 15.90 1.84
N ILE A 30 -8.62 15.25 0.68
CA ILE A 30 -9.90 15.16 -0.03
C ILE A 30 -10.85 14.12 0.56
N LEU A 31 -10.36 13.22 1.40
CA LEU A 31 -11.14 12.15 2.03
C LEU A 31 -11.49 12.52 3.48
N LYS A 32 -12.70 12.15 3.90
CA LYS A 32 -13.15 12.30 5.29
C LYS A 32 -12.61 11.18 6.18
N ASN A 33 -12.50 9.97 5.64
CA ASN A 33 -12.05 8.80 6.37
C ASN A 33 -10.58 8.45 6.09
N GLU A 34 -10.01 7.66 6.99
CA GLU A 34 -8.76 6.94 6.76
C GLU A 34 -9.06 5.63 6.01
N TYR A 35 -8.13 5.19 5.19
CA TYR A 35 -8.27 3.98 4.41
C TYR A 35 -7.04 3.11 4.52
N THR A 36 -7.28 1.80 4.68
CA THR A 36 -6.25 0.77 4.59
C THR A 36 -6.41 0.02 3.27
N VAL A 37 -5.32 -0.09 2.53
CA VAL A 37 -5.26 -0.83 1.27
C VAL A 37 -4.17 -1.89 1.35
N LYS A 38 -4.48 -3.08 0.85
CA LYS A 38 -3.53 -4.18 0.74
C LYS A 38 -2.79 -4.09 -0.60
N LEU A 39 -1.47 -3.98 -0.54
CA LEU A 39 -0.58 -3.88 -1.70
C LEU A 39 0.31 -5.12 -1.81
N LEU A 40 0.65 -5.48 -3.04
CA LEU A 40 1.60 -6.55 -3.36
C LEU A 40 2.91 -5.97 -3.88
N LEU A 41 4.03 -6.34 -3.25
CA LEU A 41 5.39 -6.19 -3.77
C LEU A 41 5.92 -7.57 -4.17
N LEU A 42 6.00 -7.83 -5.47
CA LEU A 42 6.57 -9.06 -6.01
C LEU A 42 8.06 -8.83 -6.31
N MET A 43 8.93 -9.59 -5.64
CA MET A 43 10.39 -9.43 -5.71
C MET A 43 11.07 -10.78 -5.97
N GLU A 44 12.23 -10.79 -6.59
CA GLU A 44 13.01 -12.03 -6.81
C GLU A 44 13.62 -12.59 -5.51
N CYS A 45 13.75 -11.76 -4.47
CA CYS A 45 14.30 -12.12 -3.18
C CYS A 45 13.38 -11.73 -2.02
N LYS A 46 13.61 -12.35 -0.87
CA LYS A 46 12.92 -12.02 0.39
C LYS A 46 13.44 -10.70 0.96
N ILE A 47 12.53 -9.80 1.30
CA ILE A 47 12.80 -8.52 1.94
C ILE A 47 12.03 -8.48 3.26
N GLU A 48 12.76 -8.41 4.37
CA GLU A 48 12.18 -8.30 5.72
C GLU A 48 12.49 -6.94 6.36
N ASP A 49 13.41 -6.18 5.76
CA ASP A 49 13.78 -4.87 6.25
C ASP A 49 12.63 -3.87 6.04
N GLN A 50 12.11 -3.36 7.14
CA GLN A 50 10.96 -2.46 7.15
C GLN A 50 11.25 -1.15 6.41
N GLU A 51 12.45 -0.57 6.55
CA GLU A 51 12.79 0.70 5.89
C GLU A 51 12.81 0.53 4.36
N VAL A 52 13.28 -0.63 3.88
CA VAL A 52 13.25 -0.97 2.46
C VAL A 52 11.81 -1.13 1.97
N ILE A 53 10.93 -1.78 2.75
CA ILE A 53 9.50 -1.94 2.40
C ILE A 53 8.82 -0.57 2.32
N GLU A 54 9.05 0.30 3.30
CA GLU A 54 8.50 1.66 3.34
C GLU A 54 8.96 2.50 2.13
N TYR A 55 10.24 2.37 1.76
CA TYR A 55 10.77 3.00 0.55
C TYR A 55 10.09 2.48 -0.72
N LEU A 56 9.91 1.15 -0.86
CA LEU A 56 9.27 0.54 -2.02
C LEU A 56 7.80 0.96 -2.13
N VAL A 57 7.07 0.99 -1.02
CA VAL A 57 5.68 1.46 -1.00
C VAL A 57 5.59 2.93 -1.42
N SER A 58 6.41 3.80 -0.80
CA SER A 58 6.37 5.24 -1.03
C SER A 58 6.89 5.66 -2.41
N THR A 59 7.77 4.87 -3.03
CA THR A 59 8.36 5.21 -4.32
C THR A 59 7.64 4.49 -5.47
N TRP A 60 7.38 3.19 -5.34
CA TRP A 60 6.88 2.36 -6.45
C TRP A 60 5.36 2.23 -6.44
N LYS A 61 4.72 2.24 -5.27
CA LYS A 61 3.26 2.06 -5.13
C LYS A 61 2.50 3.36 -4.90
N TYR A 62 3.18 4.50 -4.88
CA TYR A 62 2.53 5.80 -4.68
C TYR A 62 1.39 6.06 -5.67
N ARG A 63 1.59 5.72 -6.95
CA ARG A 63 0.56 5.88 -7.98
C ARG A 63 -0.70 5.07 -7.66
N ASP A 64 -0.53 3.85 -7.17
CA ASP A 64 -1.64 2.96 -6.81
C ASP A 64 -2.43 3.56 -5.62
N LEU A 65 -1.73 4.11 -4.63
CA LEU A 65 -2.36 4.82 -3.51
C LEU A 65 -3.15 6.05 -3.97
N VAL A 66 -2.60 6.84 -4.89
CA VAL A 66 -3.30 8.02 -5.47
C VAL A 66 -4.56 7.57 -6.21
N LEU A 67 -4.46 6.55 -7.08
CA LEU A 67 -5.60 6.02 -7.82
C LEU A 67 -6.68 5.47 -6.88
N HIS A 68 -6.28 4.74 -5.82
CA HIS A 68 -7.20 4.26 -4.80
C HIS A 68 -7.90 5.43 -4.09
N SER A 69 -7.17 6.51 -3.77
CA SER A 69 -7.75 7.68 -3.12
C SER A 69 -8.81 8.40 -3.96
N VAL A 70 -8.66 8.43 -5.29
CA VAL A 70 -9.67 8.99 -6.20
C VAL A 70 -10.94 8.14 -6.17
N LYS A 71 -10.81 6.81 -6.18
CA LYS A 71 -11.96 5.90 -6.07
C LYS A 71 -12.69 6.08 -4.73
N MET A 72 -11.95 6.19 -3.62
CA MET A 72 -12.56 6.41 -2.31
C MET A 72 -13.29 7.74 -2.24
N TYR A 73 -12.78 8.78 -2.89
CA TYR A 73 -13.43 10.08 -2.94
C TYR A 73 -14.78 10.00 -3.67
N GLU A 74 -14.83 9.28 -4.79
CA GLU A 74 -16.09 9.03 -5.51
C GLU A 74 -17.08 8.23 -4.65
N MET A 75 -16.59 7.23 -3.89
CA MET A 75 -17.43 6.46 -2.97
C MET A 75 -17.99 7.30 -1.83
N GLU A 76 -17.16 8.13 -1.16
CA GLU A 76 -17.62 9.02 -0.08
C GLU A 76 -18.61 10.08 -0.55
N LYS A 77 -18.50 10.51 -1.81
CA LYS A 77 -19.43 11.50 -2.40
C LYS A 77 -20.79 10.90 -2.76
N ASN A 78 -20.82 9.61 -3.08
CA ASN A 78 -22.04 8.90 -3.46
C ASN A 78 -22.77 8.26 -2.26
N GLN A 79 -22.30 8.50 -1.04
CA GLN A 79 -22.95 8.16 0.22
C GLN A 79 -23.68 9.39 0.79
#